data_AF-A0A2S0RCC4-F1
#
_entry.id   AF-A0A2S0RCC4-F1
#
_cell.length_a   1.000
_cell.length_b   1.000
_cell.length_c   1.000
_cell.angle_alpha   90.00
_cell.angle_beta   90.00
_cell.angle_gamma   90.00
#
_symmetry.space_group_name_H-M   'P 1'
#
loop_
_entity.id
_entity.type
_entity.pdbx_description
1 polymer ?
#
loop_
_entity_poly.entity_id
_entity_poly.type
_entity_poly.pdbx_seq_one_letter_code
_entity_poly.pdbx_strand_id
1 'polypeptide(L)'
;MTPFLLILLLVNLALIAIVSADFRKSKKAHKLKTAAYESMIVTLLENQATQQGRVQMADDLKETLRTSQKRIGEEILSLQYQLIDTLAKNNLIE
;
A
#
# COMPACT_ATOMS: atom_id res chain seq x y z
N MET A 1 24.56 -24.62 61.19
CA MET A 1 23.39 -24.23 60.35
C MET A 1 23.60 -22.93 59.58
N THR A 2 24.30 -21.95 60.15
CA THR A 2 24.61 -20.64 59.50
C THR A 2 25.36 -20.70 58.15
N PRO A 3 26.39 -21.56 57.92
CA PRO A 3 27.09 -21.58 56.63
C PRO A 3 26.21 -22.15 55.49
N PHE A 4 25.33 -23.09 55.81
CA PHE A 4 24.39 -23.67 54.82
C PHE A 4 23.38 -22.62 54.33
N LEU A 5 22.85 -21.80 55.24
CA LEU A 5 21.93 -20.71 54.89
C LEU A 5 22.60 -19.63 54.03
N LEU A 6 23.87 -19.31 54.29
CA LEU A 6 24.64 -18.36 53.48
C LEU A 6 24.86 -18.86 52.05
N ILE A 7 25.19 -20.14 51.88
CA ILE A 7 25.34 -20.76 50.56
C ILE A 7 24.01 -20.73 49.81
N LEU A 8 22.91 -21.09 50.47
CA LEU A 8 21.57 -21.09 49.87
C LEU A 8 21.14 -19.68 49.44
N LEU A 9 21.48 -18.66 50.23
CA LEU A 9 21.24 -17.26 49.90
C LEU A 9 22.02 -16.83 48.64
N LEU A 10 23.30 -17.18 48.55
CA LEU A 10 24.16 -16.84 47.40
C LEU A 10 23.66 -17.50 46.12
N VAL A 11 23.24 -18.76 46.18
CA VAL A 11 22.67 -19.48 45.02
C VAL A 11 21.38 -18.80 44.54
N ASN A 12 20.49 -18.41 45.46
CA ASN A 12 19.27 -17.70 45.11
C ASN A 12 19.56 -16.32 44.47
N LEU A 13 20.52 -15.57 45.01
CA LEU A 13 20.94 -14.29 44.43
C LEU A 13 21.51 -14.47 43.01
N ALA A 14 22.32 -15.52 42.79
CA ALA A 14 22.85 -15.84 41.47
C ALA A 14 21.75 -16.17 40.47
N LEU A 15 20.75 -16.99 40.87
CA LEU A 15 19.60 -17.31 40.03
C LEU A 15 18.77 -16.07 39.67
N ILE A 16 18.49 -15.20 40.65
CA ILE A 16 17.76 -13.94 40.43
C ILE A 16 18.53 -13.04 39.47
N ALA A 17 19.87 -12.96 39.60
CA ALA A 17 20.71 -12.17 38.71
C ALA A 17 20.67 -12.68 37.26
N ILE A 18 20.73 -14.01 37.04
CA ILE A 18 20.65 -14.63 35.72
C ILE A 18 19.29 -14.34 35.07
N VAL A 19 18.20 -14.61 35.77
CA VAL A 19 16.83 -14.37 35.26
C VAL A 19 16.62 -12.89 34.95
N SER A 20 17.15 -12.00 35.80
CA SER A 20 17.07 -10.54 35.59
C SER A 20 17.85 -10.10 34.35
N ALA A 21 19.01 -10.69 34.09
CA ALA A 21 19.82 -10.40 32.90
C ALA A 21 19.11 -10.85 31.63
N ASP A 22 18.57 -12.08 31.61
CA ASP A 22 17.83 -12.62 30.48
C ASP A 22 16.55 -11.83 30.22
N PHE A 23 15.82 -11.45 31.27
CA PHE A 23 14.63 -10.62 31.14
C PHE A 23 14.95 -9.25 30.53
N ARG A 24 16.06 -8.62 30.94
CA ARG A 24 16.52 -7.34 30.35
C ARG A 24 16.87 -7.50 28.87
N LYS A 25 17.58 -8.57 28.50
CA LYS A 25 17.95 -8.87 27.11
C LYS A 25 16.71 -9.12 26.25
N SER A 26 15.78 -9.95 26.74
CA SER A 26 14.51 -10.25 26.09
C SER A 26 13.66 -8.99 25.91
N LYS A 27 13.52 -8.15 26.95
CA LYS A 27 12.79 -6.89 26.88
C LYS A 27 13.36 -5.93 25.82
N LYS A 28 14.68 -5.84 25.69
CA LYS A 28 15.33 -5.04 24.64
C LYS A 28 15.03 -5.60 23.24
N ALA A 29 15.13 -6.91 23.07
CA ALA A 29 14.83 -7.56 21.79
C ALA A 29 13.36 -7.37 21.38
N HIS A 30 12.42 -7.51 22.31
CA HIS A 30 11.00 -7.26 22.06
C HIS A 30 10.74 -5.81 21.67
N LYS A 31 11.31 -4.83 22.39
CA LYS A 31 11.18 -3.41 22.03
C LYS A 31 11.69 -3.11 20.62
N LEU A 32 12.84 -3.68 20.24
CA LEU A 32 13.40 -3.51 18.91
C LEU A 32 12.47 -4.09 17.82
N LYS A 33 11.94 -5.29 18.07
CA LYS A 33 10.98 -5.93 17.15
C LYS A 33 9.70 -5.12 17.01
N THR A 34 9.13 -4.64 18.11
CA THR A 34 7.92 -3.80 18.09
C THR A 34 8.16 -2.51 17.30
N ALA A 35 9.27 -1.81 17.53
CA ALA A 35 9.61 -0.60 16.78
C ALA A 35 9.79 -0.88 15.26
N ALA A 36 10.37 -2.03 14.90
CA ALA A 36 10.48 -2.45 13.51
C ALA A 36 9.10 -2.70 12.88
N TYR A 37 8.17 -3.35 13.59
CA TYR A 37 6.81 -3.56 13.10
C TYR A 37 6.03 -2.26 12.95
N GLU A 38 6.14 -1.33 13.90
CA GLU A 38 5.52 0.00 13.81
C GLU A 38 6.01 0.76 12.57
N SER A 39 7.33 0.74 12.32
CA SER A 39 7.93 1.35 11.13
C SER A 39 7.44 0.70 9.81
N MET A 40 7.33 -0.63 9.77
CA MET A 40 6.76 -1.33 8.62
C MET A 40 5.29 -0.97 8.39
N ILE A 41 4.49 -0.82 9.45
CA ILE A 41 3.07 -0.42 9.35
C ILE A 41 2.95 0.99 8.76
N VAL A 42 3.75 1.95 9.23
CA VAL A 42 3.76 3.31 8.67
C VAL A 42 4.11 3.28 7.18
N THR A 43 5.16 2.54 6.82
CA THR A 43 5.59 2.39 5.42
C THR A 43 4.49 1.75 4.54
N LEU A 44 3.79 0.74 5.06
CA LEU A 44 2.66 0.09 4.38
C LEU A 44 1.50 1.07 4.17
N LEU A 45 1.17 1.88 5.17
CA LEU A 45 0.11 2.89 5.08
C LEU A 45 0.43 3.98 4.05
N GLU A 46 1.66 4.49 4.04
CA GLU A 46 2.11 5.48 3.03
C GLU A 46 2.05 4.92 1.60
N ASN A 47 2.48 3.67 1.43
CA ASN A 47 2.40 2.96 0.16
C ASN A 47 0.94 2.71 -0.26
N GLN A 48 0.06 2.38 0.69
CA GLN A 48 -1.36 2.16 0.43
C GLN A 48 -2.05 3.46 0.00
N ALA A 49 -1.76 4.60 0.64
CA ALA A 49 -2.26 5.91 0.22
C ALA A 49 -1.83 6.25 -1.22
N THR A 50 -0.57 5.96 -1.55
CA THR A 50 -0.05 6.15 -2.91
C THR A 50 -0.74 5.22 -3.93
N GLN A 51 -0.96 3.95 -3.57
CA GLN A 51 -1.67 3.01 -4.43
C GLN A 51 -3.14 3.41 -4.62
N GLN A 52 -3.81 3.90 -3.59
CA GLN A 52 -5.18 4.38 -3.70
C GLN A 52 -5.29 5.57 -4.67
N GLY A 53 -4.34 6.51 -4.62
CA GLY A 53 -4.27 7.60 -5.59
C GLY A 53 -4.06 7.10 -7.03
N ARG A 54 -3.25 6.05 -7.23
CA ARG A 54 -3.06 5.42 -8.55
C ARG A 54 -4.32 4.74 -9.07
N VAL A 55 -5.10 4.09 -8.19
CA VAL A 55 -6.39 3.47 -8.56
C VAL A 55 -7.37 4.55 -9.00
N GLN A 56 -7.48 5.65 -8.25
CA GLN A 56 -8.36 6.76 -8.61
C GLN A 56 -7.96 7.40 -9.95
N MET A 57 -6.67 7.64 -10.18
CA MET A 57 -6.19 8.12 -11.48
C MET A 57 -6.49 7.16 -12.63
N ALA A 58 -6.43 5.85 -12.40
CA ALA A 58 -6.77 4.86 -13.42
C ALA A 58 -8.27 4.87 -13.76
N ASP A 59 -9.14 5.06 -12.77
CA ASP A 59 -10.58 5.22 -12.99
C ASP A 59 -10.91 6.52 -13.74
N ASP A 60 -10.28 7.65 -13.37
CA ASP A 60 -10.43 8.92 -14.07
C ASP A 60 -9.95 8.84 -15.53
N LEU A 61 -8.82 8.15 -15.75
CA LEU A 61 -8.29 7.90 -17.10
C LEU A 61 -9.26 7.03 -17.92
N LYS A 62 -9.83 5.99 -17.31
CA LYS A 62 -10.80 5.10 -17.97
C LYS A 62 -12.07 5.86 -18.38
N GLU A 63 -12.59 6.74 -17.53
CA GLU A 63 -13.77 7.55 -17.84
C GLU A 63 -13.47 8.59 -18.94
N THR A 64 -12.29 9.20 -18.89
CA THR A 64 -11.80 10.13 -19.94
C THR A 64 -11.68 9.42 -21.29
N LEU A 65 -11.12 8.22 -21.32
CA LEU A 65 -10.99 7.42 -22.54
C LEU A 65 -12.36 7.02 -23.10
N ARG A 66 -13.28 6.59 -22.24
CA ARG A 66 -14.66 6.23 -22.64
C ARG A 66 -15.40 7.43 -23.24
N THR A 67 -15.27 8.60 -22.64
CA THR A 67 -15.86 9.85 -23.14
C THR A 67 -15.26 10.26 -24.48
N SER A 68 -13.93 10.18 -24.59
CA SER A 68 -13.20 10.49 -25.83
C SER A 68 -13.60 9.55 -26.97
N GLN A 69 -13.72 8.25 -26.69
CA GLN A 69 -14.16 7.26 -27.66
C GLN A 69 -15.57 7.55 -28.18
N LYS A 70 -16.51 7.91 -27.29
CA LYS A 70 -17.88 8.27 -27.68
C LYS A 70 -17.88 9.48 -28.61
N ARG A 71 -17.12 10.52 -28.26
CA ARG A 71 -16.99 11.74 -29.05
C ARG A 71 -16.39 11.47 -30.44
N ILE A 72 -15.32 10.68 -30.51
CA ILE A 72 -14.71 10.29 -31.79
C ILE A 72 -15.72 9.53 -32.65
N GLY A 73 -16.51 8.62 -32.06
CA GLY A 73 -17.56 7.91 -32.78
C GLY A 73 -18.63 8.84 -33.36
N GLU A 74 -19.08 9.83 -32.59
CA GLU A 74 -20.02 10.86 -33.04
C GLU A 74 -19.42 11.74 -34.17
N GLU A 75 -18.16 12.13 -34.04
CA GLU A 75 -17.44 12.91 -35.07
C GLU A 75 -17.27 12.11 -36.37
N ILE A 76 -16.92 10.82 -36.30
CA ILE A 76 -16.81 9.95 -37.47
C ILE A 76 -18.17 9.82 -38.18
N LEU A 77 -19.26 9.58 -37.43
CA LEU A 77 -20.60 9.52 -38.01
C LEU A 77 -20.98 10.84 -38.67
N SER A 78 -20.73 11.97 -38.01
CA SER A 78 -20.96 13.29 -38.57
C SER A 78 -20.19 13.51 -39.87
N LEU A 79 -18.91 13.13 -39.91
CA LEU A 79 -18.09 13.22 -41.11
C LEU A 79 -18.61 12.33 -42.24
N GLN A 80 -19.06 11.11 -41.92
CA GLN A 80 -19.69 10.22 -42.91
C GLN A 80 -20.96 10.84 -43.50
N TYR A 81 -21.83 11.43 -42.67
CA TYR A 81 -23.02 12.14 -43.16
C TYR A 81 -22.66 13.34 -44.04
N GLN A 82 -21.69 14.15 -43.63
CA GLN A 82 -21.22 15.28 -44.43
C GLN A 82 -20.64 14.82 -45.77
N LEU A 83 -19.93 13.69 -45.78
CA LEU A 83 -19.32 13.14 -46.99
C LEU A 83 -20.39 12.60 -47.94
N ILE A 84 -21.40 11.88 -47.44
CA ILE A 84 -22.56 11.44 -48.23
C ILE A 84 -23.31 12.66 -48.80
N ASP A 85 -23.61 13.66 -47.98
CA ASP A 85 -24.28 14.89 -48.42
C ASP A 85 -23.46 15.63 -49.49
N THR A 86 -22.14 15.69 -49.33
CA THR A 86 -21.24 16.30 -50.31
C THR A 86 -21.21 15.51 -51.62
N LEU A 87 -21.10 14.18 -51.56
CA LEU A 87 -21.11 13.34 -52.76
C LEU A 87 -22.46 13.41 -53.48
N ALA A 88 -23.58 13.42 -52.77
CA ALA A 88 -24.93 13.57 -53.32
C ALA A 88 -25.10 14.96 -53.99
N LYS A 89 -24.65 16.04 -53.35
CA LYS A 89 -24.65 17.40 -53.93
C LYS A 89 -23.84 17.51 -55.22
N ASN A 90 -22.85 16.64 -55.42
CA ASN A 90 -22.02 16.60 -56.61
C ASN A 90 -22.47 15.51 -57.62
N ASN A 91 -23.63 14.89 -57.43
CA ASN A 91 -24.15 13.77 -58.24
C ASN A 91 -23.16 12.60 -58.38
N LEU A 92 -22.31 12.38 -57.38
CA LEU A 92 -21.32 11.29 -57.38
C LEU A 92 -21.89 9.98 -56.83
N ILE A 93 -23.06 10.05 -56.20
CA ILE A 93 -23.87 8.94 -55.72
C ILE A 93 -25.35 9.34 -55.89
N GLU A 94 -26.19 8.39 -56.32
CA GLU A 94 -27.64 8.58 -56.54
C GLU A 94 -28.43 8.91 -55.26
#